data_AF-A0A2N0VLS7-F1
#
_entry.id   AF-A0A2N0VLS7-F1
#
_cell.length_a   1.000
_cell.length_b   1.000
_cell.length_c   1.000
_cell.angle_alpha   90.00
_cell.angle_beta   90.00
_cell.angle_gamma   90.00
#
_symmetry.space_group_name_H-M   'P 1'
#
loop_
_entity.id
_entity.type
_entity.pdbx_description
1 polymer ?
#
loop_
_entity_poly.entity_id
_entity_poly.type
_entity_poly.pdbx_seq_one_letter_code
_entity_poly.pdbx_strand_id
1 'polypeptide(L)'
;MDRRLTTTFQFGLILNALFFLFYGFQSLNSQLMIDEFKRFGMTDSQRKFTGILQIAGSAGVLAGLIIPVIGLLAAAGFTAMMLVAFLVRIKIKDSILQAMPSIIFILINGWLTVGFFKLW
;
A
#
# COMPACT_ATOMS: atom_id res chain seq x y z
N MET A 1 23.15 14.62 11.70
CA MET A 1 21.88 13.89 11.54
C MET A 1 22.10 12.94 10.36
N ASP A 2 22.45 11.69 10.65
CA ASP A 2 22.91 10.75 9.62
C ASP A 2 21.76 10.45 8.64
N ARG A 3 21.89 10.88 7.39
CA ARG A 3 20.87 10.70 6.31
C ARG A 3 20.87 9.26 5.78
N ARG A 4 21.11 8.29 6.65
CA ARG A 4 21.14 6.87 6.29
C ARG A 4 19.80 6.24 6.65
N LEU A 5 19.25 5.49 5.70
CA LEU A 5 18.12 4.59 5.94
C LEU A 5 18.56 3.61 7.05
N THR A 6 17.91 3.66 8.21
CA THR A 6 18.21 2.71 9.30
C THR A 6 17.82 1.30 8.87
N THR A 7 18.47 0.28 9.43
CA THR A 7 18.13 -1.13 9.13
C THR A 7 16.66 -1.43 9.39
N THR A 8 16.07 -0.85 10.44
CA THR A 8 14.65 -0.97 10.74
C THR A 8 13.77 -0.39 9.63
N PHE A 9 14.16 0.76 9.06
CA PHE A 9 13.44 1.36 7.94
C PHE A 9 13.50 0.48 6.69
N GLN A 10 14.69 -0.01 6.34
CA GLN A 10 14.88 -0.90 5.19
C GLN A 10 14.09 -2.20 5.35
N PHE A 11 14.09 -2.78 6.55
CA PHE A 11 13.32 -3.99 6.84
C PHE A 11 11.81 -3.75 6.67
N GLY A 12 11.28 -2.68 7.26
CA GLY A 12 9.86 -2.32 7.14
C GLY A 12 9.47 -2.03 5.69
N LEU A 13 10.32 -1.35 4.95
CA LEU A 13 10.16 -1.06 3.52
C LEU A 13 10.06 -2.35 2.69
N ILE A 14 11.02 -3.26 2.84
CA ILE A 14 11.07 -4.52 2.09
C ILE A 14 9.85 -5.38 2.42
N LEU A 15 9.52 -5.50 3.71
CA LEU A 15 8.36 -6.26 4.16
C LEU A 15 7.05 -5.67 3.59
N ASN A 16 6.90 -4.35 3.61
CA ASN A 16 5.75 -3.66 3.05
C ASN A 16 5.64 -3.89 1.53
N ALA A 17 6.75 -3.80 0.80
CA ALA A 17 6.78 -4.08 -0.64
C ALA A 17 6.34 -5.52 -0.95
N LEU A 18 6.79 -6.51 -0.17
CA LEU A 18 6.37 -7.91 -0.33
C LEU A 18 4.86 -8.09 -0.10
N PHE A 19 4.29 -7.46 0.94
CA PHE A 19 2.85 -7.51 1.17
C PHE A 19 2.07 -6.91 0.01
N PHE A 20 2.44 -5.72 -0.48
CA PHE A 20 1.73 -5.07 -1.59
C PHE A 20 1.92 -5.79 -2.92
N LEU A 21 3.07 -6.42 -3.15
CA LEU A 21 3.27 -7.28 -4.31
C LEU A 21 2.32 -8.49 -4.27
N PHE A 22 2.20 -9.14 -3.10
CA PHE A 22 1.27 -10.24 -2.89
C PHE A 22 -0.20 -9.80 -3.06
N TYR A 23 -0.62 -8.72 -2.39
CA TYR A 23 -1.98 -8.18 -2.54
C TYR A 23 -2.28 -7.72 -3.96
N GLY A 24 -1.30 -7.13 -4.66
CA GLY A 24 -1.44 -6.73 -6.05
C GLY A 24 -1.70 -7.92 -6.95
N PHE A 25 -0.92 -8.99 -6.80
CA PHE A 25 -1.11 -10.24 -7.54
C PHE A 25 -2.47 -10.90 -7.21
N GLN A 26 -2.83 -10.97 -5.93
CA GLN A 26 -4.13 -11.48 -5.49
C GLN A 26 -5.28 -10.66 -6.06
N SER A 27 -5.13 -9.34 -6.11
CA SER A 27 -6.13 -8.42 -6.67
C SER A 27 -6.37 -8.70 -8.15
N LEU A 28 -5.40 -9.24 -8.90
CA LEU A 28 -5.57 -9.58 -10.31
C LEU A 28 -6.17 -10.99 -10.52
N ASN A 29 -5.76 -11.96 -9.70
CA ASN A 29 -5.98 -13.38 -10.02
C ASN A 29 -6.95 -14.12 -9.07
N SER A 30 -7.22 -13.59 -7.88
CA SER A 30 -7.97 -14.33 -6.86
C SER A 30 -9.48 -14.11 -6.94
N GLN A 31 -10.25 -15.20 -6.86
CA GLN A 31 -11.71 -15.15 -6.74
C GLN A 31 -12.16 -14.42 -5.46
N LEU A 32 -11.43 -14.59 -4.35
CA LEU A 32 -11.70 -13.89 -3.10
C LEU A 32 -11.68 -12.37 -3.29
N MET A 33 -10.68 -11.85 -4.02
CA MET A 33 -10.58 -10.41 -4.27
C MET A 33 -11.63 -9.90 -5.26
N ILE A 34 -12.08 -10.72 -6.19
CA ILE A 34 -13.21 -10.40 -7.07
C ILE A 34 -14.47 -10.20 -6.22
N ASP A 35 -14.72 -11.09 -5.27
CA ASP A 35 -15.92 -11.04 -4.42
C ASP A 35 -15.85 -9.90 -3.40
N GLU A 36 -14.67 -9.63 -2.82
CA GLU A 36 -14.45 -8.46 -1.96
C GLU A 36 -14.68 -7.14 -2.72
N PHE A 37 -14.16 -6.97 -3.93
CA PHE A 37 -14.39 -5.73 -4.70
C PHE A 37 -15.86 -5.55 -5.09
N LYS A 38 -16.59 -6.64 -5.40
CA LYS A 38 -18.04 -6.58 -5.60
C LYS A 38 -18.77 -6.15 -4.33
N ARG A 39 -18.39 -6.70 -3.17
CA ARG A 39 -18.93 -6.31 -1.85
C ARG A 39 -18.69 -4.83 -1.55
N PHE A 40 -17.55 -4.30 -2.00
CA PHE A 40 -17.20 -2.88 -1.90
C PHE A 40 -17.99 -1.97 -2.85
N GLY A 41 -18.76 -2.53 -3.78
CA GLY A 41 -19.46 -1.80 -4.83
C GLY A 41 -18.53 -1.25 -5.91
N MET A 42 -17.36 -1.87 -6.10
CA MET A 42 -16.36 -1.49 -7.09
C MET A 42 -16.39 -2.39 -8.32
N THR A 43 -15.98 -1.85 -9.47
CA THR A 43 -15.92 -2.58 -10.74
C THR A 43 -14.67 -3.45 -10.84
N ASP A 44 -14.72 -4.46 -11.71
CA ASP A 44 -13.55 -5.31 -12.00
C ASP A 44 -12.36 -4.51 -12.55
N SER A 45 -12.64 -3.44 -13.32
CA SER A 45 -11.60 -2.54 -13.82
C SER A 45 -10.92 -1.77 -12.68
N GLN A 46 -11.66 -1.31 -11.68
CA GLN A 46 -11.09 -0.68 -10.48
C GLN A 46 -10.23 -1.66 -9.67
N ARG A 47 -10.66 -2.92 -9.55
CA ARG A 47 -9.87 -4.01 -8.94
C ARG A 47 -8.55 -4.22 -9.67
N LYS A 48 -8.59 -4.36 -10.99
CA LYS A 48 -7.39 -4.57 -11.83
C LYS A 48 -6.45 -3.38 -11.75
N PHE A 49 -6.98 -2.17 -11.83
CA PHE A 49 -6.20 -0.94 -11.69
C PHE A 49 -5.52 -0.86 -10.32
N THR A 50 -6.25 -1.17 -9.24
CA THR A 50 -5.68 -1.24 -7.88
C THR A 50 -4.54 -2.26 -7.81
N GLY A 51 -4.73 -3.45 -8.38
CA GLY A 51 -3.69 -4.49 -8.40
C GLY A 51 -2.42 -4.06 -9.15
N ILE A 52 -2.58 -3.45 -10.32
CA ILE A 52 -1.45 -2.93 -11.12
C ILE A 52 -0.71 -1.83 -10.34
N LEU A 53 -1.44 -0.88 -9.74
CA LEU A 53 -0.84 0.17 -8.92
C LEU A 53 -0.10 -0.41 -7.70
N GLN A 54 -0.62 -1.48 -7.09
CA GLN A 54 0.06 -2.11 -5.96
C GLN A 54 1.37 -2.78 -6.37
N ILE A 55 1.39 -3.48 -7.51
CA ILE A 55 2.61 -4.08 -8.06
C ILE A 55 3.62 -2.99 -8.44
N ALA A 56 3.19 -1.96 -9.19
CA ALA A 56 4.05 -0.86 -9.60
C ALA A 56 4.59 -0.06 -8.40
N GLY A 57 3.73 0.24 -7.42
CA GLY A 57 4.09 0.89 -6.17
C GLY A 57 5.10 0.08 -5.37
N SER A 58 4.97 -1.26 -5.34
CA SER A 58 5.91 -2.13 -4.62
C SER A 58 7.32 -2.04 -5.22
N ALA A 59 7.42 -2.02 -6.55
CA ALA A 59 8.67 -1.78 -7.25
C ALA A 59 9.20 -0.36 -6.99
N GLY A 60 8.33 0.64 -6.96
CA GLY A 60 8.68 2.03 -6.65
C GLY A 60 9.24 2.22 -5.24
N VAL A 61 8.64 1.58 -4.24
CA VAL A 61 9.13 1.61 -2.85
C VAL A 61 10.52 0.98 -2.74
N LEU A 62 10.77 -0.14 -3.43
CA LEU A 62 12.11 -0.77 -3.50
C LEU A 62 13.13 0.10 -4.23
N ALA A 63 12.76 0.70 -5.36
CA ALA A 63 13.59 1.65 -6.09
C ALA A 63 13.94 2.88 -5.23
N GLY A 64 13.08 3.22 -4.26
CA GLY A 64 13.32 4.24 -3.24
C GLY A 64 14.61 4.08 -2.44
N LEU A 65 15.13 2.85 -2.30
CA LEU A 65 16.42 2.59 -1.65
C LEU A 65 17.61 3.23 -2.39
N ILE A 66 17.46 3.46 -3.71
CA ILE A 66 18.46 4.07 -4.58
C ILE A 66 18.05 5.51 -4.91
N ILE A 67 16.76 5.75 -5.19
CA ILE A 67 16.21 7.03 -5.63
C ILE A 67 15.09 7.45 -4.67
N PRO A 68 15.39 8.17 -3.56
CA PRO A 68 14.44 8.43 -2.48
C PRO A 68 13.12 9.08 -2.91
N VAL A 69 13.13 9.96 -3.92
CA VAL A 69 11.93 10.62 -4.43
C VAL A 69 10.92 9.63 -5.02
N ILE A 70 11.39 8.53 -5.65
CA ILE A 70 10.49 7.50 -6.18
C ILE A 70 9.84 6.74 -5.02
N GLY A 71 10.62 6.41 -3.98
CA GLY A 71 10.11 5.78 -2.77
C GLY A 71 9.08 6.63 -2.05
N LEU A 72 9.31 7.95 -1.96
CA LEU A 72 8.37 8.92 -1.40
C LEU A 72 7.03 8.89 -2.13
N LEU A 73 7.04 9.02 -3.46
CA LEU A 73 5.83 9.02 -4.27
C LEU A 73 5.08 7.69 -4.17
N ALA A 74 5.80 6.57 -4.18
CA ALA A 74 5.20 5.25 -4.07
C ALA A 74 4.56 5.00 -2.69
N ALA A 75 5.25 5.33 -1.59
CA ALA A 75 4.72 5.21 -0.24
C ALA A 75 3.54 6.15 0.01
N ALA A 76 3.58 7.38 -0.51
CA ALA A 76 2.46 8.31 -0.44
C ALA A 76 1.25 7.78 -1.21
N GLY A 77 1.47 7.24 -2.42
CA GLY A 77 0.45 6.59 -3.23
C GLY A 77 -0.20 5.40 -2.52
N PHE A 78 0.60 4.54 -1.87
CA PHE A 78 0.08 3.45 -1.05
C PHE A 78 -0.76 3.96 0.13
N THR A 79 -0.30 5.01 0.82
CA THR A 79 -1.06 5.63 1.91
C THR A 79 -2.42 6.12 1.42
N ALA A 80 -2.46 6.80 0.27
CA ALA A 80 -3.71 7.26 -0.33
C ALA A 80 -4.64 6.10 -0.71
N MET A 81 -4.12 5.04 -1.34
CA MET A 81 -4.91 3.85 -1.68
C MET A 81 -5.50 3.17 -0.44
N MET A 82 -4.72 3.03 0.64
CA MET A 82 -5.20 2.42 1.87
C MET A 82 -6.22 3.30 2.60
N LEU A 83 -6.09 4.62 2.51
CA LEU A 83 -7.11 5.55 3.00
C LEU A 83 -8.42 5.39 2.23
N VAL A 84 -8.39 5.31 0.90
CA VAL A 84 -9.59 5.03 0.09
C VAL A 84 -10.21 3.69 0.48
N ALA A 85 -9.40 2.64 0.62
CA ALA A 85 -9.87 1.32 1.05
C ALA A 85 -10.54 1.38 2.44
N PHE A 86 -9.97 2.12 3.38
CA PHE A 86 -10.54 2.31 4.71
C PHE A 86 -11.88 3.05 4.67
N LEU A 87 -11.97 4.15 3.90
CA LEU A 87 -13.22 4.91 3.74
C LEU A 87 -14.34 4.06 3.11
N VAL A 88 -14.00 3.23 2.13
CA VAL A 88 -14.93 2.28 1.51
C VAL A 88 -15.43 1.27 2.54
N ARG A 89 -14.55 0.74 3.40
CA ARG A 89 -14.90 -0.18 4.47
C ARG A 89 -15.81 0.46 5.53
N ILE A 90 -15.60 1.73 5.86
CA ILE A 90 -16.54 2.48 6.70
C ILE A 90 -17.91 2.59 6.03
N LYS A 91 -17.94 2.92 4.73
CA LYS A 91 -19.20 3.10 3.97
C LYS A 91 -20.04 1.83 3.93
N ILE A 92 -19.42 0.67 3.77
CA ILE A 92 -20.12 -0.64 3.78
C ILE A 92 -20.35 -1.19 5.19
N LYS A 93 -19.94 -0.44 6.23
CA LYS A 93 -20.09 -0.78 7.65
C LYS A 93 -19.36 -2.07 8.05
N ASP A 94 -18.16 -2.27 7.49
CA ASP A 94 -17.28 -3.35 7.95
C ASP A 94 -16.94 -3.17 9.44
N SER A 95 -16.82 -4.29 10.15
CA SER A 95 -16.34 -4.29 11.53
C SER A 95 -14.91 -3.75 11.64
N ILE A 96 -14.53 -3.31 12.83
CA ILE A 96 -13.16 -2.81 13.10
C ILE A 96 -12.11 -3.86 12.68
N LEU A 97 -12.38 -5.15 12.94
CA LEU A 97 -11.46 -6.23 12.60
C LEU A 97 -11.29 -6.38 11.09
N GLN A 98 -12.36 -6.22 10.30
CA GLN A 98 -12.29 -6.25 8.85
C GLN A 98 -11.59 -5.01 8.27
N ALA A 99 -11.76 -3.84 8.90
CA ALA A 99 -11.08 -2.59 8.52
C ALA A 99 -9.62 -2.50 9.00
N MET A 100 -9.21 -3.34 9.94
CA MET A 100 -7.89 -3.31 10.58
C MET A 100 -6.72 -3.39 9.58
N PRO A 101 -6.72 -4.26 8.54
CA PRO A 101 -5.63 -4.30 7.56
C PRO A 101 -5.37 -2.96 6.89
N SER A 102 -6.42 -2.27 6.42
CA SER A 102 -6.27 -0.95 5.80
C SER A 102 -5.69 0.09 6.76
N ILE A 103 -6.10 0.09 8.03
CA ILE A 103 -5.58 1.03 9.03
C ILE A 103 -4.09 0.77 9.29
N ILE A 104 -3.70 -0.50 9.49
CA ILE A 104 -2.30 -0.88 9.72
C ILE A 104 -1.43 -0.42 8.55
N PHE A 105 -1.87 -0.67 7.32
CA PHE A 105 -1.10 -0.25 6.14
C PHE A 105 -1.10 1.28 5.94
N ILE A 106 -2.12 2.03 6.35
CA ILE A 106 -2.04 3.51 6.36
C ILE A 106 -0.88 3.96 7.26
N LEU A 107 -0.76 3.38 8.46
CA LEU A 107 0.29 3.76 9.41
C LEU A 107 1.68 3.39 8.91
N ILE A 108 1.86 2.18 8.38
CA ILE A 108 3.15 1.72 7.84
C ILE A 108 3.57 2.58 6.64
N ASN A 109 2.68 2.78 5.66
CA ASN A 109 3.00 3.56 4.46
C ASN A 109 3.19 5.05 4.79
N GLY A 110 2.43 5.61 5.73
CA GLY A 110 2.63 6.97 6.23
C GLY A 110 3.99 7.15 6.89
N TRP A 111 4.41 6.18 7.72
CA TRP A 111 5.75 6.18 8.31
C TRP A 111 6.86 6.10 7.24
N LEU A 112 6.70 5.24 6.23
CA LEU A 112 7.63 5.17 5.10
C LEU A 112 7.69 6.49 4.32
N THR A 113 6.54 7.11 4.07
CA THR A 113 6.43 8.41 3.39
C THR A 113 7.22 9.49 4.13
N VAL A 114 7.03 9.61 5.45
CA VAL A 114 7.78 10.57 6.28
C VAL A 114 9.28 10.26 6.29
N GLY A 115 9.66 8.98 6.31
CA GLY A 115 11.07 8.58 6.25
C GLY A 115 11.73 8.96 4.92
N PHE A 116 11.09 8.71 3.78
CA PHE A 116 11.59 9.14 2.48
C PHE A 116 11.63 10.67 2.34
N PHE A 117 10.64 11.39 2.87
CA PHE A 117 10.62 12.85 2.82
C PHE A 117 11.81 13.48 3.55
N LYS A 118 12.31 12.86 4.63
CA LYS A 118 13.49 13.33 5.36
C LYS A 118 14.82 13.08 4.63
N LEU A 119 14.81 12.21 3.62
CA LEU A 119 16.00 11.82 2.84
C LEU A 119 16.18 12.64 1.57
N TRP A 120 15.10 13.24 1.08
CA TRP A 120 15.11 14.25 0.04
C TRP A 120 15.55 15.60 0.64
#